data_AF-A0A2M8CZX0-F1
#
_entry.id   AF-A0A2M8CZX0-F1
#
_cell.length_a   1.000
_cell.length_b   1.000
_cell.length_c   1.000
_cell.angle_alpha   90.00
_cell.angle_beta   90.00
_cell.angle_gamma   90.00
#
_symmetry.space_group_name_H-M   'P 1'
#
loop_
_entity.id
_entity.type
_entity.pdbx_description
1 polymer ?
#
loop_
_entity_poly.entity_id
_entity_poly.type
_entity_poly.pdbx_seq_one_letter_code
_entity_poly.pdbx_strand_id
1 'polypeptide(L)'
;MILVFFNDYITVILPDVLTLYISSRNYEDALPELWLHSLVFLTLMIFDFFFSPLKGQQKILLILLYLGALLCLVPYAVQMKGFFYQLIPALGFFFCAAALSLHAYVNRYLEELRNHGIILVIIIFILCYIGRPLLLSYPKHQDFADLPLSLEISQCEKPCSYFIFNDNIEIMHPTAFYNNTENASRFPAFWFLPKLIEAQYALDHNEPALLSREELAFYKEKYGRMTAEDLHRYQPKMLIIGQFILTNDEKAFDFSEFFSTESTFKTEWEHYRKERTISLNRRLYFSGTAQDEDYILTYDIYLRTSP
;
A
#
# COMPACT_ATOMS: atom_id res chain seq x y z
N MET A 1 4.12 -2.40 17.00
CA MET A 1 5.53 -1.96 16.93
C MET A 1 5.62 -0.44 16.78
N ILE A 2 4.99 0.17 15.77
CA ILE A 2 5.02 1.63 15.54
C ILE A 2 4.63 2.45 16.78
N LEU A 3 3.49 2.16 17.40
CA LEU A 3 3.00 2.88 18.59
C LEU A 3 3.90 2.78 19.84
N VAL A 4 4.77 1.77 19.88
CA VAL A 4 5.67 1.52 21.03
C VAL A 4 7.02 2.22 20.83
N PHE A 5 7.48 2.34 19.58
CA PHE A 5 8.80 2.90 19.28
C PHE A 5 8.76 4.35 18.76
N PHE A 6 7.62 4.81 18.24
CA PHE A 6 7.45 6.14 17.64
C PHE A 6 6.25 6.83 18.29
N ASN A 7 6.46 7.43 19.46
CA ASN A 7 5.38 8.11 20.20
C ASN A 7 4.82 9.31 19.41
N ASP A 8 5.69 10.02 18.71
CA ASP A 8 5.37 11.10 17.78
C ASP A 8 4.43 10.68 16.64
N TYR A 9 4.37 9.39 16.29
CA TYR A 9 3.36 8.89 15.36
C TYR A 9 1.94 9.24 15.82
N ILE A 10 1.63 9.12 17.12
CA ILE A 10 0.27 9.36 17.65
C ILE A 10 -0.12 10.83 17.53
N THR A 11 0.83 11.74 17.68
CA THR A 11 0.56 13.19 17.76
C THR A 11 0.84 13.94 16.47
N VAL A 12 1.70 13.41 15.59
CA VAL A 12 2.15 14.10 14.36
C VAL A 12 1.60 13.46 13.10
N ILE A 13 1.56 12.13 13.01
CA ILE A 13 1.23 11.39 11.79
C ILE A 13 -0.19 10.83 11.82
N LEU A 14 -0.62 10.23 12.93
CA LEU A 14 -1.94 9.62 13.06
C LEU A 14 -3.09 10.63 12.85
N PRO A 15 -3.04 11.88 13.35
CA PRO A 15 -4.09 12.86 13.08
C PRO A 15 -4.19 13.18 11.58
N ASP A 16 -3.05 13.33 10.91
CA ASP A 16 -3.00 13.57 9.47
C ASP A 16 -3.52 12.36 8.68
N VAL A 17 -3.18 11.13 9.09
CA VAL A 17 -3.71 9.90 8.48
C VAL A 17 -5.24 9.83 8.65
N LEU A 18 -5.77 10.19 9.83
CA LEU A 18 -7.21 10.22 10.06
C LEU A 18 -7.91 11.24 9.15
N THR A 19 -7.31 12.42 8.98
CA THR A 19 -7.86 13.53 8.19
C THR A 19 -7.71 13.30 6.68
N LEU A 20 -6.50 12.99 6.21
CA LEU A 20 -6.10 12.99 4.80
C LEU A 20 -6.10 11.60 4.16
N TYR A 21 -6.13 10.52 4.96
CA TYR A 21 -6.06 9.16 4.40
C TYR A 21 -7.31 8.33 4.69
N ILE A 22 -7.75 8.22 5.94
CA ILE A 22 -8.89 7.38 6.33
C ILE A 22 -10.23 7.96 5.84
N SER A 23 -10.29 9.26 5.58
CA SER A 23 -11.49 9.94 5.07
C SER A 23 -11.96 9.41 3.71
N SER A 24 -11.06 8.89 2.85
CA SER A 24 -11.48 8.17 1.64
C SER A 24 -11.81 6.72 1.94
N ARG A 25 -13.10 6.40 1.96
CA ARG A 25 -13.59 5.03 2.13
C ARG A 25 -14.11 4.50 0.80
N ASN A 26 -13.68 3.31 0.44
CA ASN A 26 -14.20 2.53 -0.67
C ASN A 26 -15.18 1.49 -0.11
N TYR A 27 -16.41 1.94 0.15
CA TYR A 27 -17.45 1.08 0.69
C TYR A 27 -17.91 0.01 -0.30
N GLU A 28 -17.85 0.30 -1.61
CA GLU A 28 -18.31 -0.60 -2.67
C GLU A 28 -17.48 -1.89 -2.69
N ASP A 29 -16.17 -1.80 -2.53
CA ASP A 29 -15.31 -2.99 -2.47
C ASP A 29 -15.20 -3.54 -1.04
N ALA A 30 -15.14 -2.68 -0.02
CA ALA A 30 -14.88 -3.12 1.34
C ALA A 30 -16.09 -3.84 1.98
N LEU A 31 -17.30 -3.34 1.79
CA LEU A 31 -18.49 -3.90 2.47
C LEU A 31 -18.82 -5.32 2.02
N PRO A 32 -18.89 -5.65 0.72
CA PRO A 32 -19.21 -7.01 0.29
C PRO A 32 -18.21 -8.03 0.84
N GLU A 33 -16.91 -7.69 0.81
CA GLU A 33 -15.85 -8.54 1.35
C GLU A 33 -15.99 -8.70 2.87
N LEU A 34 -16.23 -7.62 3.61
CA LEU A 34 -16.46 -7.69 5.05
C LEU A 34 -17.68 -8.54 5.40
N TRP A 35 -18.79 -8.38 4.68
CA TRP A 35 -20.01 -9.14 4.86
C TRP A 35 -19.81 -10.62 4.57
N LEU A 36 -19.20 -10.94 3.42
CA LEU A 36 -18.92 -12.31 3.01
C LEU A 36 -18.08 -13.03 4.06
N HIS A 37 -16.94 -12.45 4.45
CA HIS A 37 -16.05 -13.06 5.43
C HIS A 37 -16.70 -13.16 6.81
N SER A 38 -17.39 -12.11 7.27
CA SER A 38 -18.12 -12.15 8.56
C SER A 38 -19.16 -13.26 8.57
N LEU A 39 -19.95 -13.38 7.50
CA LEU A 39 -20.97 -14.42 7.36
C LEU A 39 -20.34 -15.81 7.39
N VAL A 40 -19.32 -16.07 6.56
CA VAL A 40 -18.64 -17.37 6.49
C VAL A 40 -18.04 -17.74 7.85
N PHE A 41 -17.34 -16.81 8.50
CA PHE A 41 -16.68 -17.06 9.79
C PHE A 41 -17.72 -17.33 10.89
N LEU A 42 -18.79 -16.54 10.95
CA LEU A 42 -19.87 -16.72 11.94
C LEU A 42 -20.63 -18.03 11.70
N THR A 43 -20.97 -18.35 10.45
CA THR A 43 -21.70 -19.58 10.12
C THR A 43 -20.88 -20.82 10.52
N LEU A 44 -19.59 -20.86 10.18
CA LEU A 44 -18.73 -22.00 10.56
C LEU A 44 -18.46 -22.04 12.06
N MET A 45 -18.28 -20.89 12.72
CA MET A 45 -18.15 -20.84 14.18
C MET A 45 -19.40 -21.38 14.88
N ILE A 46 -20.59 -20.97 14.45
CA ILE A 46 -21.87 -21.44 15.00
C ILE A 46 -22.01 -22.95 14.74
N PHE A 47 -21.73 -23.40 13.52
CA PHE A 47 -21.76 -24.81 13.18
C PHE A 47 -20.83 -25.63 14.09
N ASP A 48 -19.57 -25.24 14.22
CA ASP A 48 -18.60 -25.92 15.08
C ASP A 48 -18.95 -25.83 16.57
N PHE A 49 -19.55 -24.73 17.00
CA PHE A 49 -19.99 -24.58 18.38
C PHE A 49 -21.03 -25.66 18.74
N PHE A 50 -21.98 -25.96 17.85
CA PHE A 50 -23.02 -26.94 18.12
C PHE A 50 -22.63 -28.38 17.73
N PHE A 51 -21.92 -28.55 16.62
CA PHE A 51 -21.76 -29.86 15.98
C PHE A 51 -20.32 -30.40 16.01
N SER A 52 -19.32 -29.62 16.43
CA SER A 52 -17.93 -30.10 16.41
C SER A 52 -17.73 -31.29 17.35
N PRO A 53 -17.03 -32.36 16.90
CA PRO A 53 -16.74 -33.51 17.74
C PRO A 53 -15.66 -33.23 18.81
N LEU A 54 -14.98 -32.08 18.74
CA LEU A 54 -13.96 -31.66 19.72
C LEU A 54 -14.58 -31.41 21.10
N LYS A 55 -13.78 -31.63 22.15
CA LYS A 55 -14.19 -31.41 23.55
C LYS A 55 -13.10 -30.68 24.33
N GLY A 56 -13.48 -30.10 25.46
CA GLY A 56 -12.55 -29.45 26.39
C GLY A 56 -11.72 -28.35 25.73
N GLN A 57 -10.41 -28.35 25.98
CA GLN A 57 -9.48 -27.32 25.52
C GLN A 57 -9.42 -27.18 24.00
N GLN A 58 -9.56 -28.28 23.24
CA GLN A 58 -9.54 -28.23 21.78
C GLN A 58 -10.74 -27.46 21.20
N LYS A 59 -11.92 -27.65 21.79
CA LYS A 59 -13.12 -26.89 21.40
C LYS A 59 -12.99 -25.41 21.76
N ILE A 60 -12.42 -25.11 22.94
CA ILE A 60 -12.14 -23.72 23.35
C ILE A 60 -11.19 -23.06 22.35
N LEU A 61 -10.07 -23.73 22.00
CA LEU A 61 -9.12 -23.23 21.02
C LEU A 61 -9.78 -22.96 19.66
N LEU A 62 -10.59 -23.89 19.16
CA LEU A 62 -11.32 -23.72 17.90
C LEU A 62 -12.17 -22.44 17.89
N ILE A 63 -12.95 -22.21 18.97
CA ILE A 63 -13.79 -21.02 19.08
C ILE A 63 -12.93 -19.75 19.21
N LEU A 64 -11.82 -19.79 19.96
CA LEU A 64 -10.91 -18.66 20.07
C LEU A 64 -10.26 -18.30 18.72
N LEU A 65 -9.98 -19.27 17.86
CA LEU A 65 -9.48 -19.02 16.51
C LEU A 65 -10.53 -18.30 15.65
N TYR A 66 -11.80 -18.72 15.69
CA TYR A 66 -12.87 -18.00 14.98
C TYR A 66 -13.08 -16.58 15.53
N LEU A 67 -13.06 -16.41 16.85
CA LEU A 67 -13.13 -15.09 17.47
C LEU A 67 -11.93 -14.22 17.07
N GLY A 68 -10.73 -14.80 17.01
CA GLY A 68 -9.53 -14.13 16.49
C GLY A 68 -9.72 -13.66 15.05
N ALA A 69 -10.27 -14.51 14.18
CA ALA A 69 -10.57 -14.15 12.79
C ALA A 69 -11.55 -12.96 12.71
N LEU A 70 -12.63 -12.99 13.49
CA LEU A 70 -13.62 -11.90 13.54
C LEU A 70 -13.03 -10.60 14.10
N LEU A 71 -12.22 -10.67 15.17
CA LEU A 71 -11.54 -9.51 15.73
C LEU A 71 -10.54 -8.89 14.74
N CYS A 72 -9.86 -9.72 13.95
CA CYS A 72 -8.97 -9.26 12.90
C CYS A 72 -9.68 -8.64 11.69
N LEU A 73 -11.03 -8.73 11.58
CA LEU A 73 -11.79 -7.95 10.60
C LEU A 73 -11.99 -6.49 11.03
N VAL A 74 -11.82 -6.15 12.32
CA VAL A 74 -12.02 -4.78 12.81
C VAL A 74 -11.09 -3.77 12.11
N PRO A 75 -9.77 -4.00 11.96
CA PRO A 75 -8.92 -3.08 11.21
C PRO A 75 -9.37 -2.88 9.75
N TYR A 76 -9.80 -3.94 9.07
CA TYR A 76 -10.34 -3.87 7.71
C TYR A 76 -11.62 -3.00 7.66
N ALA A 77 -12.53 -3.23 8.60
CA ALA A 77 -13.79 -2.49 8.74
C ALA A 77 -13.58 -1.03 9.15
N VAL A 78 -12.56 -0.71 9.95
CA VAL A 78 -12.25 0.67 10.35
C VAL A 78 -11.68 1.46 9.16
N GLN A 79 -10.86 0.82 8.32
CA GLN A 79 -10.25 1.49 7.17
C GLN A 79 -11.21 1.62 5.98
N MET A 80 -12.10 0.65 5.75
CA MET A 80 -13.01 0.60 4.59
C MET A 80 -12.31 0.92 3.27
N LYS A 81 -11.08 0.43 3.07
CA LYS A 81 -10.29 0.69 1.86
C LYS A 81 -10.44 -0.38 0.79
N GLY A 82 -10.94 -1.56 1.15
CA GLY A 82 -10.99 -2.72 0.25
C GLY A 82 -9.63 -3.41 0.06
N PHE A 83 -8.63 -3.07 0.87
CA PHE A 83 -7.29 -3.65 0.71
C PHE A 83 -7.21 -5.07 1.28
N PHE A 84 -7.18 -6.06 0.40
CA PHE A 84 -7.15 -7.48 0.76
C PHE A 84 -6.03 -7.89 1.71
N TYR A 85 -4.87 -7.22 1.70
CA TYR A 85 -3.78 -7.57 2.62
C TYR A 85 -4.17 -7.39 4.10
N GLN A 86 -5.13 -6.52 4.39
CA GLN A 86 -5.64 -6.31 5.73
C GLN A 86 -6.53 -7.47 6.22
N LEU A 87 -7.02 -8.31 5.31
CA LEU A 87 -7.73 -9.55 5.64
C LEU A 87 -6.79 -10.71 5.98
N ILE A 88 -5.49 -10.62 5.66
CA ILE A 88 -4.53 -11.72 5.86
C ILE A 88 -4.53 -12.24 7.31
N PRO A 89 -4.50 -11.40 8.37
CA PRO A 89 -4.56 -11.91 9.74
C PRO A 89 -5.87 -12.65 10.04
N ALA A 90 -7.01 -12.11 9.58
CA ALA A 90 -8.32 -12.73 9.76
C ALA A 90 -8.40 -14.09 9.07
N LEU A 91 -7.92 -14.16 7.82
CA LEU A 91 -7.81 -15.39 7.05
C LEU A 91 -6.86 -16.40 7.71
N GLY A 92 -5.74 -15.94 8.28
CA GLY A 92 -4.80 -16.81 8.99
C GLY A 92 -5.46 -17.53 10.18
N PHE A 93 -6.15 -16.78 11.03
CA PHE A 93 -6.92 -17.37 12.15
C PHE A 93 -8.03 -18.30 11.65
N PHE A 94 -8.75 -17.88 10.61
CA PHE A 94 -9.82 -18.67 10.02
C PHE A 94 -9.30 -19.99 9.44
N PHE A 95 -8.21 -19.98 8.68
CA PHE A 95 -7.64 -21.21 8.11
C PHE A 95 -7.12 -22.16 9.19
N CYS A 96 -6.56 -21.65 10.29
CA CYS A 96 -6.23 -22.47 11.44
C CYS A 96 -7.48 -23.11 12.07
N ALA A 97 -8.57 -22.35 12.23
CA ALA A 97 -9.85 -22.86 12.74
C ALA A 97 -10.43 -23.93 11.80
N ALA A 98 -10.50 -23.63 10.51
CA ALA A 98 -11.02 -24.53 9.48
C ALA A 98 -10.20 -25.83 9.39
N ALA A 99 -8.87 -25.76 9.46
CA ALA A 99 -8.01 -26.93 9.47
C ALA A 99 -8.24 -27.81 10.70
N LEU A 100 -8.39 -27.20 11.88
CA LEU A 100 -8.67 -27.93 13.12
C LEU A 100 -10.08 -28.57 13.10
N SER A 101 -11.08 -27.83 12.63
CA SER A 101 -12.45 -28.33 12.44
C SER A 101 -12.47 -29.51 11.47
N LEU A 102 -11.87 -29.33 10.29
CA LEU A 102 -11.77 -30.37 9.27
C LEU A 102 -11.08 -31.62 9.81
N HIS A 103 -9.95 -31.48 10.49
CA HIS A 103 -9.24 -32.59 11.12
C HIS A 103 -10.14 -33.34 12.12
N ALA A 104 -10.92 -32.62 12.92
CA ALA A 104 -11.82 -33.20 13.89
C ALA A 104 -12.94 -34.02 13.23
N TYR A 105 -13.55 -33.50 12.16
CA TYR A 105 -14.60 -34.20 11.42
C TYR A 105 -14.07 -35.41 10.65
N VAL A 106 -12.92 -35.27 9.97
CA VAL A 106 -12.28 -36.38 9.24
C VAL A 106 -11.96 -37.53 10.19
N ASN A 107 -11.34 -37.25 11.34
CA ASN A 107 -11.00 -38.29 12.31
C ASN A 107 -12.24 -38.98 12.93
N ARG A 108 -13.34 -38.25 13.08
CA ARG A 108 -14.55 -38.75 13.74
C ARG A 108 -15.45 -39.56 12.81
N TYR A 109 -15.61 -39.11 11.57
CA TYR A 109 -16.67 -39.60 10.68
C TYR A 109 -16.15 -40.27 9.42
N LEU A 110 -14.88 -40.08 9.07
CA LEU A 110 -14.30 -40.54 7.82
C LEU A 110 -13.00 -41.31 8.08
N GLU A 111 -13.08 -42.37 8.89
CA GLU A 111 -11.93 -43.23 9.23
C GLU A 111 -11.21 -43.74 7.96
N GLU A 112 -11.94 -44.03 6.87
CA GLU A 112 -11.37 -44.44 5.57
C GLU A 112 -10.63 -43.32 4.84
N LEU A 113 -11.05 -42.06 5.01
CA LEU A 113 -10.39 -40.88 4.43
C LEU A 113 -9.27 -40.33 5.31
N ARG A 114 -9.06 -40.87 6.52
CA ARG A 114 -7.94 -40.49 7.39
C ARG A 114 -6.58 -40.58 6.68
N ASN A 115 -6.39 -41.64 5.87
CA ASN A 115 -5.18 -41.83 5.06
C ASN A 115 -5.19 -40.99 3.77
N HIS A 116 -6.36 -40.50 3.35
CA HIS A 116 -6.57 -39.66 2.16
C HIS A 116 -6.66 -38.17 2.49
N GLY A 117 -6.46 -37.74 3.75
CA GLY A 117 -6.49 -36.34 4.15
C GLY A 117 -5.49 -35.48 3.37
N ILE A 118 -4.37 -36.07 2.94
CA ILE A 118 -3.41 -35.45 2.02
C ILE A 118 -4.06 -35.12 0.67
N ILE A 119 -4.92 -36.00 0.12
CA ILE A 119 -5.62 -35.75 -1.14
C ILE A 119 -6.58 -34.58 -0.99
N LEU A 120 -7.29 -34.46 0.14
CA LEU A 120 -8.17 -33.32 0.37
C LEU A 120 -7.40 -32.00 0.49
N VAL A 121 -6.26 -32.00 1.19
CA VAL A 121 -5.37 -30.83 1.26
C VAL A 121 -4.84 -30.46 -0.13
N ILE A 122 -4.46 -31.46 -0.95
CA ILE A 122 -4.04 -31.25 -2.34
C ILE A 122 -5.19 -30.67 -3.17
N ILE A 123 -6.42 -31.18 -3.03
CA ILE A 123 -7.59 -30.65 -3.75
C ILE A 123 -7.86 -29.20 -3.32
N ILE A 124 -7.82 -28.89 -2.03
CA ILE A 124 -7.98 -27.51 -1.54
C ILE A 124 -6.87 -26.62 -2.11
N PHE A 125 -5.62 -27.08 -2.10
CA PHE A 125 -4.51 -26.34 -2.68
C PHE A 125 -4.69 -26.10 -4.19
N ILE A 126 -5.15 -27.12 -4.94
CA ILE A 126 -5.47 -27.00 -6.37
C ILE A 126 -6.62 -26.01 -6.58
N LEU A 127 -7.69 -26.09 -5.79
CA LEU A 127 -8.83 -25.17 -5.88
C LEU A 127 -8.42 -23.73 -5.54
N CYS A 128 -7.57 -23.55 -4.52
CA CYS A 128 -6.97 -22.25 -4.20
C CYS A 128 -6.11 -21.74 -5.36
N TYR A 129 -5.31 -22.60 -5.99
CA TYR A 129 -4.50 -22.25 -7.15
C TYR A 129 -5.34 -21.94 -8.40
N ILE A 130 -6.47 -22.62 -8.60
CA ILE A 130 -7.40 -22.32 -9.70
C ILE A 130 -8.10 -20.98 -9.45
N GLY A 131 -8.56 -20.73 -8.23
CA GLY A 131 -9.26 -19.49 -7.88
C GLY A 131 -8.35 -18.27 -7.76
N ARG A 132 -7.09 -18.46 -7.35
CA ARG A 132 -6.04 -17.44 -7.24
C ARG A 132 -4.69 -18.05 -7.65
N PRO A 133 -4.41 -18.12 -8.95
CA PRO A 133 -3.15 -18.68 -9.43
C PRO A 133 -1.96 -17.88 -8.90
N LEU A 134 -0.85 -18.59 -8.66
CA LEU A 134 0.41 -17.91 -8.37
C LEU A 134 0.76 -17.02 -9.56
N LEU A 135 1.07 -15.76 -9.28
CA LEU A 135 1.46 -14.78 -10.29
C LEU A 135 2.91 -15.03 -10.71
N LEU A 136 3.13 -16.09 -11.50
CA LEU A 136 4.46 -16.50 -11.96
C LEU A 136 5.12 -15.47 -12.89
N SER A 137 4.32 -14.59 -13.49
CA SER A 137 4.78 -13.48 -14.32
C SER A 137 5.05 -12.20 -13.52
N TYR A 138 4.77 -12.17 -12.21
CA TYR A 138 5.10 -11.00 -11.39
C TYR A 138 6.62 -10.84 -11.27
N PRO A 139 7.16 -9.61 -11.38
CA PRO A 139 8.59 -9.37 -11.27
C PRO A 139 9.16 -9.94 -9.98
N LYS A 140 10.21 -10.75 -10.11
CA LYS A 140 11.00 -11.21 -8.98
C LYS A 140 11.84 -10.07 -8.46
N HIS A 141 12.26 -10.20 -7.21
CA HIS A 141 13.07 -9.19 -6.55
C HIS A 141 14.37 -8.83 -7.31
N GLN A 142 14.96 -9.77 -8.07
CA GLN A 142 16.16 -9.52 -8.88
C GLN A 142 15.86 -8.70 -10.14
N ASP A 143 14.66 -8.87 -10.71
CA ASP A 143 14.23 -8.20 -11.94
C ASP A 143 14.14 -6.68 -11.73
N PHE A 144 13.93 -6.23 -10.47
CA PHE A 144 13.89 -4.81 -10.13
C PHE A 144 15.18 -4.06 -10.47
N ALA A 145 16.34 -4.72 -10.51
CA ALA A 145 17.59 -4.07 -10.91
C ALA A 145 17.58 -3.63 -12.39
N ASP A 146 16.85 -4.36 -13.23
CA ASP A 146 16.80 -4.17 -14.68
C ASP A 146 15.57 -3.35 -15.14
N LEU A 147 14.71 -2.93 -14.21
CA LEU A 147 13.55 -2.10 -14.52
C LEU A 147 13.95 -0.65 -14.88
N PRO A 148 13.18 0.06 -15.72
CA PRO A 148 13.58 1.36 -16.27
C PRO A 148 14.05 2.40 -15.24
N LEU A 149 13.33 2.60 -14.14
CA LEU A 149 13.74 3.55 -13.10
C LEU A 149 15.02 3.13 -12.37
N SER A 150 15.25 1.83 -12.21
CA SER A 150 16.50 1.32 -11.64
C SER A 150 17.67 1.56 -12.58
N LEU A 151 17.47 1.33 -13.89
CA LEU A 151 18.48 1.63 -14.90
C LEU A 151 18.81 3.13 -14.92
N GLU A 152 17.82 4.02 -14.80
CA GLU A 152 18.04 5.46 -14.71
C GLU A 152 18.83 5.86 -13.45
N ILE A 153 18.49 5.29 -12.30
CA ILE A 153 19.21 5.55 -11.04
C ILE A 153 20.62 4.98 -11.07
N SER A 154 20.85 3.87 -11.76
CA SER A 154 22.18 3.25 -11.90
C SER A 154 23.17 4.14 -12.65
N GLN A 155 22.69 5.07 -13.49
CA GLN A 155 23.52 6.06 -14.19
C GLN A 155 24.02 7.18 -13.25
N CYS A 156 23.47 7.29 -12.05
CA CYS A 156 23.86 8.30 -11.07
C CYS A 156 25.23 7.97 -10.44
N GLU A 157 26.15 8.94 -10.46
CA GLU A 157 27.50 8.77 -9.92
C GLU A 157 27.49 8.44 -8.43
N LYS A 158 28.21 7.38 -8.04
CA LYS A 158 28.27 6.89 -6.65
C LYS A 158 29.21 7.72 -5.77
N PRO A 159 28.88 7.93 -4.47
CA PRO A 159 27.61 7.59 -3.83
C PRO A 159 26.46 8.44 -4.39
N CYS A 160 25.29 7.81 -4.58
CA CYS A 160 24.12 8.49 -5.12
C CYS A 160 22.93 8.41 -4.16
N SER A 161 22.39 9.58 -3.84
CA SER A 161 21.07 9.78 -3.25
C SER A 161 20.12 10.29 -4.33
N TYR A 162 18.90 9.78 -4.36
CA TYR A 162 17.87 10.17 -5.33
C TYR A 162 16.52 10.36 -4.65
N PHE A 163 15.68 11.21 -5.22
CA PHE A 163 14.31 11.44 -4.77
C PHE A 163 13.33 11.02 -5.86
N ILE A 164 12.28 10.29 -5.51
CA ILE A 164 11.20 9.95 -6.45
C ILE A 164 9.87 10.51 -5.95
N PHE A 165 9.20 11.25 -6.81
CA PHE A 165 7.77 11.49 -6.72
C PHE A 165 7.05 10.59 -7.74
N ASN A 166 6.29 9.62 -7.25
CA ASN A 166 5.52 8.69 -8.10
C ASN A 166 4.05 8.52 -7.64
N ASP A 167 3.26 7.84 -8.47
CA ASP A 167 1.84 7.50 -8.27
C ASP A 167 1.61 6.33 -7.30
N ASN A 168 2.38 6.26 -6.22
CA ASN A 168 2.31 5.20 -5.19
C ASN A 168 2.74 3.80 -5.67
N ILE A 169 3.60 3.72 -6.68
CA ILE A 169 4.29 2.47 -6.99
C ILE A 169 5.34 2.24 -5.90
N GLU A 170 5.26 1.13 -5.17
CA GLU A 170 6.22 0.75 -4.12
C GLU A 170 7.54 0.23 -4.73
N ILE A 171 8.22 1.08 -5.49
CA ILE A 171 9.48 0.77 -6.18
C ILE A 171 10.68 1.45 -5.55
N MET A 172 10.47 2.50 -4.75
CA MET A 172 11.55 3.31 -4.23
C MET A 172 12.52 2.48 -3.38
N HIS A 173 12.01 1.67 -2.44
CA HIS A 173 12.87 0.89 -1.55
C HIS A 173 13.57 -0.30 -2.24
N PRO A 174 12.87 -1.13 -3.05
CA PRO A 174 13.54 -2.15 -3.85
C PRO A 174 14.63 -1.55 -4.75
N THR A 175 14.33 -0.48 -5.47
CA THR A 175 15.28 0.19 -6.35
C THR A 175 16.49 0.74 -5.59
N ALA A 176 16.32 1.32 -4.40
CA ALA A 176 17.43 1.78 -3.55
C ALA A 176 18.36 0.63 -3.17
N PHE A 177 17.76 -0.46 -2.68
CA PHE A 177 18.48 -1.63 -2.21
C PHE A 177 19.31 -2.29 -3.33
N TYR A 178 18.69 -2.56 -4.48
CA TYR A 178 19.36 -3.28 -5.58
C TYR A 178 20.37 -2.43 -6.34
N ASN A 179 20.20 -1.10 -6.38
CA ASN A 179 21.17 -0.22 -7.02
C ASN A 179 22.27 0.24 -6.07
N ASN A 180 22.25 -0.11 -4.78
CA ASN A 180 23.15 0.47 -3.77
C ASN A 180 23.11 2.01 -3.82
N THR A 181 21.89 2.55 -3.69
CA THR A 181 21.60 4.00 -3.63
C THR A 181 20.77 4.32 -2.39
N GLU A 182 20.70 5.60 -2.06
CA GLU A 182 19.90 6.11 -0.94
C GLU A 182 18.65 6.82 -1.45
N ASN A 183 17.47 6.46 -0.92
CA ASN A 183 16.25 7.23 -1.14
C ASN A 183 16.27 8.49 -0.26
N ALA A 184 16.35 9.66 -0.89
CA ALA A 184 16.47 10.97 -0.28
C ALA A 184 15.11 11.54 0.18
N SER A 185 14.25 10.71 0.72
CA SER A 185 12.91 11.09 1.18
C SER A 185 12.52 10.23 2.39
N ARG A 186 11.91 10.87 3.39
CA ARG A 186 11.24 10.18 4.50
C ARG A 186 9.92 9.56 4.07
N PHE A 187 9.36 9.99 2.94
CA PHE A 187 8.08 9.53 2.44
C PHE A 187 8.28 8.31 1.52
N PRO A 188 7.81 7.11 1.90
CA PRO A 188 7.79 5.95 0.99
C PRO A 188 6.76 6.14 -0.14
N ALA A 189 5.78 7.00 0.10
CA ALA A 189 4.75 7.42 -0.83
C ALA A 189 4.15 8.75 -0.34
N PHE A 190 3.64 9.57 -1.26
CA PHE A 190 2.99 10.85 -0.95
C PHE A 190 1.50 10.63 -0.64
N TRP A 191 1.21 9.76 0.35
CA TRP A 191 -0.15 9.30 0.68
C TRP A 191 -1.13 10.42 1.05
N PHE A 192 -0.62 11.56 1.53
CA PHE A 192 -1.41 12.73 1.90
C PHE A 192 -1.82 13.58 0.68
N LEU A 193 -1.03 13.53 -0.39
CA LEU A 193 -1.10 14.47 -1.50
C LEU A 193 -2.42 14.41 -2.28
N PRO A 194 -2.99 13.23 -2.60
CA PRO A 194 -4.26 13.16 -3.33
C PRO A 194 -5.36 14.00 -2.67
N LYS A 195 -5.48 13.94 -1.33
CA LYS A 195 -6.51 14.72 -0.62
C LYS A 195 -6.24 16.21 -0.56
N LEU A 196 -4.97 16.63 -0.55
CA LEU A 196 -4.65 18.06 -0.64
C LEU A 196 -4.99 18.61 -2.03
N ILE A 197 -4.73 17.83 -3.09
CA ILE A 197 -5.05 18.20 -4.47
C ILE A 197 -6.58 18.24 -4.67
N GLU A 198 -7.30 17.21 -4.24
CA GLU A 198 -8.77 17.18 -4.30
C GLU A 198 -9.39 18.37 -3.55
N ALA A 199 -8.89 18.68 -2.35
CA ALA A 199 -9.38 19.82 -1.57
C ALA A 199 -9.07 21.16 -2.25
N GLN A 200 -7.87 21.35 -2.80
CA GLN A 200 -7.51 22.54 -3.57
C GLN A 200 -8.45 22.71 -4.76
N TYR A 201 -8.63 21.66 -5.56
CA TYR A 201 -9.51 21.66 -6.72
C TYR A 201 -10.94 22.06 -6.33
N ALA A 202 -11.51 21.42 -5.30
CA ALA A 202 -12.87 21.71 -4.85
C ALA A 202 -13.01 23.18 -4.39
N LEU A 203 -12.03 23.70 -3.62
CA LEU A 203 -12.05 25.08 -3.16
C LEU A 203 -11.94 26.09 -4.31
N ASP A 204 -11.16 25.80 -5.34
CA ASP A 204 -10.98 26.69 -6.50
C ASP A 204 -12.22 26.71 -7.41
N HIS A 205 -12.99 25.63 -7.41
CA HIS A 205 -14.25 25.50 -8.16
C HIS A 205 -15.51 25.80 -7.33
N ASN A 206 -15.36 26.24 -6.07
CA ASN A 206 -16.46 26.46 -5.11
C ASN A 206 -17.33 25.22 -4.86
N GLU A 207 -16.73 24.04 -4.89
CA GLU A 207 -17.35 22.76 -4.53
C GLU A 207 -17.14 22.45 -3.03
N PRO A 208 -17.95 21.54 -2.44
CA PRO A 208 -17.72 21.09 -1.08
C PRO A 208 -16.35 20.41 -0.93
N ALA A 209 -15.46 21.02 -0.15
CA ALA A 209 -14.12 20.50 0.12
C ALA A 209 -14.03 19.81 1.49
N LEU A 210 -13.18 18.79 1.58
CA LEU A 210 -12.87 18.11 2.85
C LEU A 210 -12.14 19.02 3.84
N LEU A 211 -11.35 19.97 3.33
CA LEU A 211 -10.53 20.89 4.10
C LEU A 211 -10.98 22.32 3.83
N SER A 212 -10.96 23.17 4.87
CA SER A 212 -11.01 24.62 4.69
C SER A 212 -9.75 25.15 4.01
N ARG A 213 -9.79 26.40 3.51
CA ARG A 213 -8.60 27.06 2.93
C ARG A 213 -7.45 27.16 3.93
N GLU A 214 -7.75 27.38 5.22
CA GLU A 214 -6.76 27.48 6.28
C GLU A 214 -6.10 26.12 6.57
N GLU A 215 -6.89 25.05 6.67
CA GLU A 215 -6.37 23.68 6.86
C GLU A 215 -5.54 23.23 5.67
N LEU A 216 -6.00 23.51 4.44
CA LEU A 216 -5.24 23.21 3.24
C LEU A 216 -3.89 23.95 3.23
N ALA A 217 -3.88 25.24 3.55
CA ALA A 217 -2.64 26.01 3.67
C ALA A 217 -1.70 25.42 4.72
N PHE A 218 -2.23 25.06 5.90
CA PHE A 218 -1.47 24.42 6.96
C PHE A 218 -0.81 23.11 6.51
N TYR A 219 -1.57 22.20 5.87
CA TYR A 219 -1.01 20.93 5.42
C TYR A 219 -0.02 21.11 4.26
N LYS A 220 -0.29 22.03 3.31
CA LYS A 220 0.66 22.35 2.23
C LYS A 220 1.97 22.88 2.80
N GLU A 221 1.93 23.77 3.78
CA GLU A 221 3.13 24.26 4.46
C GLU A 221 3.85 23.14 5.23
N LYS A 222 3.12 22.33 6.01
CA LYS A 222 3.68 21.21 6.78
C LYS A 222 4.44 20.24 5.89
N TYR A 223 3.81 19.75 4.82
CA TYR A 223 4.41 18.76 3.93
C TYR A 223 5.41 19.36 2.94
N GLY A 224 5.23 20.62 2.54
CA GLY A 224 6.23 21.37 1.78
C GLY A 224 7.53 21.52 2.55
N ARG A 225 7.46 21.95 3.82
CA ARG A 225 8.62 22.04 4.69
C ARG A 225 9.29 20.69 4.91
N MET A 226 8.55 19.61 5.16
CA MET A 226 9.14 18.27 5.32
C MET A 226 9.87 17.81 4.04
N THR A 227 9.31 18.12 2.87
CA THR A 227 9.94 17.82 1.58
C THR A 227 11.19 18.67 1.38
N ALA A 228 11.14 19.96 1.73
CA ALA A 228 12.29 20.87 1.69
C ALA A 228 13.42 20.41 2.62
N GLU A 229 13.10 20.02 3.85
CA GLU A 229 14.05 19.46 4.81
C GLU A 229 14.77 18.23 4.25
N ASP A 230 14.04 17.36 3.55
CA ASP A 230 14.64 16.17 2.93
C ASP A 230 15.57 16.57 1.76
N LEU A 231 15.15 17.49 0.89
CA LEU A 231 16.01 18.01 -0.20
C LEU A 231 17.27 18.70 0.34
N HIS A 232 17.14 19.47 1.41
CA HIS A 232 18.23 20.15 2.08
C HIS A 232 19.21 19.17 2.74
N ARG A 233 18.67 18.19 3.48
CA ARG A 233 19.47 17.23 4.27
C ARG A 233 20.21 16.24 3.39
N TYR A 234 19.52 15.63 2.42
CA TYR A 234 20.06 14.53 1.62
C TYR A 234 20.73 15.00 0.34
N GLN A 235 20.45 16.24 -0.09
CA GLN A 235 20.96 16.84 -1.32
C GLN A 235 21.00 15.85 -2.50
N PRO A 236 19.86 15.22 -2.86
CA PRO A 236 19.83 14.20 -3.89
C PRO A 236 20.54 14.67 -5.16
N LYS A 237 21.35 13.80 -5.77
CA LYS A 237 21.97 14.10 -7.06
C LYS A 237 20.94 14.11 -8.20
N MET A 238 19.84 13.38 -8.01
CA MET A 238 18.79 13.17 -9.00
C MET A 238 17.41 13.27 -8.37
N LEU A 239 16.52 14.06 -8.97
CA LEU A 239 15.09 14.03 -8.69
C LEU A 239 14.38 13.38 -9.88
N ILE A 240 13.45 12.47 -9.59
CA ILE A 240 12.62 11.78 -10.57
C ILE A 240 11.17 12.15 -10.26
N ILE A 241 10.60 13.02 -11.07
CA ILE A 241 9.32 13.68 -10.77
C ILE A 241 8.29 13.21 -11.79
N GLY A 242 7.37 12.36 -11.35
CA GLY A 242 6.33 11.84 -12.22
C GLY A 242 5.28 12.89 -12.56
N GLN A 243 4.84 12.87 -13.82
CA GLN A 243 3.79 13.72 -14.36
C GLN A 243 2.47 12.95 -14.33
N PHE A 244 1.69 13.15 -13.27
CA PHE A 244 0.42 12.44 -13.07
C PHE A 244 -0.76 13.39 -13.18
N ILE A 245 -1.81 12.98 -13.89
CA ILE A 245 -3.10 13.67 -13.85
C ILE A 245 -3.80 13.21 -12.58
N LEU A 246 -3.91 14.11 -11.60
CA LEU A 246 -4.49 13.82 -10.28
C LEU A 246 -5.87 14.47 -10.07
N THR A 247 -6.33 15.27 -11.04
CA THR A 247 -7.66 15.92 -11.05
C THR A 247 -8.35 15.71 -12.40
N ASN A 248 -9.61 16.11 -12.49
CA ASN A 248 -10.41 16.04 -13.73
C ASN A 248 -10.02 17.10 -14.78
N ASP A 249 -9.08 18.00 -14.48
CA ASP A 249 -8.68 19.10 -15.38
C ASP A 249 -7.76 18.65 -16.53
N GLU A 250 -7.48 17.34 -16.65
CA GLU A 250 -6.56 16.74 -17.62
C GLU A 250 -5.11 17.30 -17.57
N LYS A 251 -4.80 18.14 -16.58
CA LYS A 251 -3.48 18.71 -16.35
C LYS A 251 -2.68 17.79 -15.44
N ALA A 252 -1.43 17.55 -15.83
CA ALA A 252 -0.47 16.91 -14.95
C ALA A 252 -0.23 17.81 -13.72
N PHE A 253 -0.12 17.18 -12.57
CA PHE A 253 0.22 17.83 -11.32
C PHE A 253 1.62 18.45 -11.39
N ASP A 254 1.70 19.76 -11.16
CA ASP A 254 2.98 20.46 -11.06
C ASP A 254 3.52 20.36 -9.63
N PHE A 255 4.43 19.39 -9.44
CA PHE A 255 5.09 19.16 -8.17
C PHE A 255 5.84 20.39 -7.66
N SER A 256 6.51 21.12 -8.57
CA SER A 256 7.32 22.27 -8.19
C SER A 256 6.43 23.43 -7.75
N GLU A 257 5.37 23.73 -8.49
CA GLU A 257 4.42 24.80 -8.18
C GLU A 257 3.71 24.51 -6.86
N PHE A 258 3.26 23.27 -6.65
CA PHE A 258 2.52 22.90 -5.46
C PHE A 258 3.31 23.11 -4.17
N PHE A 259 4.59 22.70 -4.16
CA PHE A 259 5.44 22.81 -2.96
C PHE A 259 6.18 24.15 -2.86
N SER A 260 6.27 24.93 -3.94
CA SER A 260 6.88 26.28 -3.93
C SER A 260 6.11 27.31 -3.10
N THR A 261 4.95 26.95 -2.53
CA THR A 261 4.29 27.77 -1.50
C THR A 261 5.13 27.88 -0.23
N GLU A 262 6.05 26.94 0.01
CA GLU A 262 7.02 26.98 1.09
C GLU A 262 8.38 27.49 0.57
N SER A 263 8.94 28.52 1.20
CA SER A 263 10.10 29.25 0.68
C SER A 263 11.40 28.46 0.74
N THR A 264 11.56 27.57 1.71
CA THR A 264 12.72 26.69 1.82
C THR A 264 12.73 25.69 0.67
N PHE A 265 11.58 25.10 0.33
CA PHE A 265 11.42 24.23 -0.82
C PHE A 265 11.85 24.93 -2.10
N LYS A 266 11.35 26.16 -2.31
CA LYS A 266 11.70 26.96 -3.49
C LYS A 266 13.22 27.15 -3.60
N THR A 267 13.87 27.50 -2.49
CA THR A 267 15.32 27.70 -2.43
C THR A 267 16.08 26.42 -2.75
N GLU A 268 15.68 25.28 -2.18
CA GLU A 268 16.33 24.00 -2.47
C GLU A 268 16.09 23.54 -3.91
N TRP A 269 14.90 23.79 -4.45
CA TRP A 269 14.53 23.43 -5.82
C TRP A 269 15.36 24.18 -6.88
N GLU A 270 15.80 25.41 -6.59
CA GLU A 270 16.66 26.22 -7.48
C GLU A 270 18.02 25.56 -7.77
N HIS A 271 18.48 24.63 -6.92
CA HIS A 271 19.69 23.84 -7.17
C HIS A 271 19.50 22.71 -8.18
N TYR A 272 18.31 22.55 -8.76
CA TYR A 272 18.00 21.47 -9.67
C TYR A 272 17.62 21.98 -11.05
N ARG A 273 18.20 21.36 -12.08
CA ARG A 273 17.87 21.65 -13.47
C ARG A 273 17.27 20.41 -14.11
N LYS A 274 16.13 20.59 -14.80
CA LYS A 274 15.57 19.54 -15.64
C LYS A 274 16.57 19.20 -16.74
N GLU A 275 17.00 17.96 -16.77
CA GLU A 275 17.95 17.44 -17.76
C GLU A 275 17.21 16.78 -18.91
N ARG A 276 16.24 15.90 -18.58
CA ARG A 276 15.50 15.11 -19.56
C ARG A 276 14.13 14.70 -19.04
N THR A 277 13.33 14.16 -19.95
CA THR A 277 12.07 13.47 -19.66
C THR A 277 12.20 12.03 -20.14
N ILE A 278 11.74 11.09 -19.33
CA ILE A 278 11.68 9.67 -19.67
C ILE A 278 10.22 9.20 -19.64
N SER A 279 9.94 8.15 -20.39
CA SER A 279 8.64 7.47 -20.33
C SER A 279 8.88 5.98 -20.14
N LEU A 280 8.03 5.35 -19.33
CA LEU A 280 8.07 3.92 -19.05
C LEU A 280 6.66 3.36 -18.98
N ASN A 281 6.52 2.06 -19.20
CA ASN A 281 5.24 1.39 -19.06
C ASN A 281 5.11 0.81 -17.65
N ARG A 282 4.10 1.24 -16.90
CA ARG A 282 3.79 0.76 -15.54
C ARG A 282 3.64 -0.75 -15.50
N ARG A 283 3.13 -1.34 -16.58
CA ARG A 283 2.98 -2.80 -16.77
C ARG A 283 4.21 -3.61 -16.37
N LEU A 284 5.41 -3.10 -16.63
CA LEU A 284 6.67 -3.76 -16.33
C LEU A 284 6.88 -4.03 -14.83
N TYR A 285 6.22 -3.24 -13.97
CA TYR A 285 6.30 -3.35 -12.51
C TYR A 285 5.18 -4.22 -11.92
N PHE A 286 4.16 -4.54 -12.72
CA PHE A 286 2.92 -5.18 -12.25
C PHE A 286 2.48 -6.33 -13.16
N SER A 287 3.42 -6.94 -13.88
CA SER A 287 3.16 -8.05 -14.80
C SER A 287 2.41 -9.19 -14.09
N GLY A 288 1.41 -9.77 -14.75
CA GLY A 288 0.51 -10.77 -14.16
C GLY A 288 -0.54 -10.27 -13.18
N THR A 289 -0.54 -8.99 -12.77
CA THR A 289 -1.58 -8.46 -11.87
C THR A 289 -2.74 -7.85 -12.64
N ALA A 290 -3.77 -7.37 -11.92
CA ALA A 290 -4.83 -6.57 -12.52
C ALA A 290 -4.35 -5.24 -13.14
N GLN A 291 -3.11 -4.81 -12.86
CA GLN A 291 -2.48 -3.63 -13.44
C GLN A 291 -1.50 -3.98 -14.59
N ASP A 292 -1.54 -5.21 -15.10
CA ASP A 292 -0.76 -5.69 -16.26
C ASP A 292 -1.35 -5.18 -17.59
N GLU A 293 -1.57 -3.87 -17.67
CA GLU A 293 -2.10 -3.16 -18.83
C GLU A 293 -1.13 -2.05 -19.25
N ASP A 294 -1.09 -1.75 -20.54
CA ASP A 294 -0.22 -0.71 -21.07
C ASP A 294 -0.64 0.66 -20.54
N TYR A 295 0.17 1.21 -19.65
CA TYR A 295 -0.06 2.50 -19.01
C TYR A 295 1.27 3.25 -18.95
N ILE A 296 1.41 4.23 -19.83
CA ILE A 296 2.65 4.99 -19.97
C ILE A 296 2.71 6.08 -18.89
N LEU A 297 3.75 6.00 -18.08
CA LEU A 297 4.12 6.99 -17.09
C LEU A 297 5.26 7.84 -17.62
N THR A 298 5.16 9.14 -17.38
CA THR A 298 6.18 10.12 -17.77
C THR A 298 6.82 10.69 -16.52
N TYR A 299 8.15 10.80 -16.53
CA TYR A 299 8.94 11.36 -15.45
C TYR A 299 9.90 12.41 -15.98
N ASP A 300 9.99 13.52 -15.27
CA ASP A 300 11.03 14.51 -15.46
C ASP A 300 12.21 14.22 -14.53
N ILE A 301 13.40 14.18 -15.13
CA ILE A 301 14.66 13.94 -14.43
C ILE A 301 15.35 15.28 -14.23
N TYR A 302 15.57 15.63 -12.97
CA TYR A 302 16.32 16.81 -12.58
C TYR A 302 17.64 16.40 -11.96
N LEU A 303 18.71 17.07 -12.34
CA LEU A 303 20.03 16.88 -11.75
C LEU A 303 20.38 18.08 -10.89
N ARG A 304 21.03 17.82 -9.75
CA ARG A 304 21.53 18.88 -8.90
C ARG A 304 22.68 19.58 -9.62
N THR A 305 22.56 20.88 -9.87
CA THR A 305 23.67 21.70 -10.34
C THR A 305 24.71 21.79 -9.23
N SER A 306 25.99 21.60 -9.55
CA SER A 306 27.08 21.74 -8.57
C SER A 306 26.93 23.07 -7.80
N PRO A 307 27.22 23.08 -6.48
CA PRO A 307 27.10 24.27 -5.65
C PRO A 307 27.96 25.44 -6.15
#